data_AF-A0A7W1D5N4-F1
#
_entry.id   AF-A0A7W1D5N4-F1
#
_cell.length_a   1.000
_cell.length_b   1.000
_cell.length_c   1.000
_cell.angle_alpha   90.00
_cell.angle_beta   90.00
_cell.angle_gamma   90.00
#
_symmetry.space_group_name_H-M   'P 1'
#
loop_
_entity.id
_entity.type
_entity.pdbx_description
1 polymer ?
#
loop_
_entity_poly.entity_id
_entity_poly.type
_entity_poly.pdbx_seq_one_letter_code
_entity_poly.pdbx_strand_id
1 'polypeptide(L)'
;MTLQPAISHERCSELLVPLVRGDLAPAETASVEGHLEGCTGCAGELAAVRSLLGAPVEAMDDLERARLRAGIAGGLRHEVPVADPYVHPDPDDAPRNLRRASRRRIQPGAWLGVAAATLILFAGALAYLGSGGLVVGGSDQGGGAGTAGSAEERALEDGDTGSRAPRAMDEAPDSRPLRAPAPLVVRGRTELTEKTLTRLGRTGPTFRAFARVYGSDDVGRLQGRFTRALERGLDNALLGPCLNQAIGAQPESLPAYGALGTLDGRRVLVLGFFIPGSQGPAVHRFSVRWWGLRGPGEPARCPQPLGSSGGPIGAGESR
;
A
#
# COMPACT_ATOMS: atom_id res chain seq x y z
N MET A 1 43.25 26.22 25.08
CA MET A 1 41.87 25.84 24.75
C MET A 1 41.86 25.41 23.29
N THR A 2 41.93 24.10 23.05
CA THR A 2 41.77 23.53 21.70
C THR A 2 40.28 23.54 21.38
N LEU A 3 39.88 24.34 20.39
CA LEU A 3 38.52 24.32 19.84
C LEU A 3 38.25 22.90 19.30
N GLN A 4 37.36 22.15 19.93
CA GLN A 4 36.91 20.88 19.38
C GLN A 4 36.23 21.13 18.03
N PRO A 5 36.48 20.29 17.02
CA PRO A 5 35.81 20.40 15.73
C PRO A 5 34.30 20.23 15.93
N ALA A 6 33.52 21.13 15.32
CA ALA A 6 32.07 21.05 15.34
C ALA A 6 31.60 19.77 14.63
N ILE A 7 30.84 18.93 15.33
CA ILE A 7 30.17 17.75 14.77
C ILE A 7 29.09 18.19 13.77
N SER A 8 28.93 17.46 12.66
CA SER A 8 27.87 17.73 11.67
C SER A 8 26.52 17.21 12.16
N HIS A 9 25.44 17.67 11.53
CA HIS A 9 24.07 17.21 11.82
C HIS A 9 23.95 15.69 11.64
N GLU A 10 24.43 15.16 10.52
CA GLU A 10 24.36 13.73 10.21
C GLU A 10 25.10 12.88 11.25
N ARG A 11 26.31 13.33 11.65
CA ARG A 11 27.09 12.62 12.66
C ARG A 11 26.45 12.73 14.05
N CYS A 12 25.79 13.84 14.37
CA CYS A 12 25.00 13.97 15.59
C CYS A 12 23.85 12.97 15.59
N SER A 13 23.06 12.89 14.51
CA SER A 13 21.94 11.96 14.35
C SER A 13 22.34 10.49 14.52
N GLU A 14 23.51 10.09 13.99
CA GLU A 14 24.06 8.73 14.19
C GLU A 14 24.34 8.39 15.65
N LEU A 15 24.77 9.38 16.45
CA LEU A 15 25.20 9.19 17.84
C LEU A 15 24.05 9.32 18.87
N LEU A 16 22.83 9.71 18.45
CA LEU A 16 21.71 9.90 19.38
C LEU A 16 21.26 8.59 20.07
N VAL A 17 21.25 7.45 19.37
CA VAL A 17 20.85 6.17 19.97
C VAL A 17 21.88 5.68 21.00
N PRO A 18 23.19 5.62 20.69
CA PRO A 18 24.22 5.35 21.70
C PRO A 18 24.19 6.32 22.88
N LEU A 19 23.95 7.62 22.63
CA LEU A 19 23.82 8.63 23.69
C LEU A 19 22.68 8.27 24.66
N VAL A 20 21.50 7.94 24.15
CA VAL A 20 20.32 7.59 24.98
C VAL A 20 20.56 6.29 25.77
N ARG A 21 21.33 5.35 25.23
CA ARG A 21 21.70 4.10 25.91
C ARG A 21 22.82 4.26 26.93
N GLY A 22 23.56 5.37 26.88
CA GLY A 22 24.75 5.59 27.71
C GLY A 22 26.00 4.87 27.21
N ASP A 23 26.03 4.51 25.92
CA ASP A 23 27.10 3.72 25.30
C ASP A 23 28.23 4.60 24.68
N LEU A 24 28.11 5.93 24.74
CA LEU A 24 29.11 6.85 24.17
C LEU A 24 30.29 7.08 25.11
N ALA A 25 31.47 7.25 24.52
CA ALA A 25 32.64 7.70 25.26
C ALA A 25 32.43 9.14 25.76
N PRO A 26 32.99 9.53 26.93
CA PRO A 26 32.75 10.86 27.52
C PRO A 26 33.05 12.05 26.59
N ALA A 27 34.07 11.92 25.74
CA ALA A 27 34.44 12.95 24.77
C ALA A 27 33.39 13.12 23.66
N GLU A 28 32.78 12.02 23.21
CA GLU A 28 31.71 12.05 22.20
C GLU A 28 30.41 12.58 22.80
N THR A 29 30.08 12.17 24.02
CA THR A 29 28.94 12.71 24.78
C THR A 29 29.01 14.23 24.86
N ALA A 30 30.14 14.78 25.30
CA ALA A 30 30.33 16.22 25.40
C ALA A 30 30.21 16.94 24.04
N SER A 31 30.70 16.32 22.96
CA SER A 31 30.60 16.88 21.61
C SER A 31 29.15 16.91 21.10
N VAL A 32 28.39 15.83 21.33
CA VAL A 32 26.98 15.73 20.95
C VAL A 32 26.13 16.69 21.77
N GLU A 33 26.33 16.75 23.09
CA GLU A 33 25.62 17.66 23.99
C GLU A 33 25.86 19.13 23.60
N GLY A 34 27.11 19.52 23.34
CA GLY A 34 27.42 20.88 22.88
C GLY A 34 26.75 21.23 21.54
N HIS A 35 26.60 20.27 20.62
CA HIS A 35 25.87 20.49 19.37
C HIS A 35 24.36 20.62 19.61
N LEU A 36 23.78 19.80 20.49
CA LEU A 36 22.36 19.82 20.82
C LEU A 36 21.91 21.16 21.45
N GLU A 37 22.79 21.83 22.19
CA GLU A 37 22.54 23.18 22.71
C GLU A 37 22.34 24.22 21.60
N GLY A 38 23.00 24.04 20.45
CA GLY A 38 22.97 24.95 19.31
C GLY A 38 22.04 24.53 18.16
N CYS A 39 21.57 23.28 18.13
CA CYS A 39 20.81 22.72 17.01
C CYS A 39 19.44 22.17 17.44
N THR A 40 18.38 22.94 17.18
CA THR A 40 17.00 22.56 17.51
C THR A 40 16.49 21.32 16.76
N GLY A 41 17.00 21.06 15.56
CA GLY A 41 16.69 19.86 14.79
C GLY A 41 17.15 18.59 15.50
N CYS A 42 18.45 18.51 15.86
CA CYS A 42 19.00 17.38 16.61
C CYS A 42 18.35 17.22 17.99
N ALA A 43 17.99 18.32 18.66
CA ALA A 43 17.28 18.27 19.94
C ALA A 43 15.88 17.63 19.82
N GLY A 44 15.16 17.95 18.74
CA GLY A 44 13.88 17.30 18.40
C GLY A 44 14.04 15.81 18.08
N GLU A 45 15.06 15.44 17.32
CA GLU A 45 15.39 14.04 17.03
C GLU A 45 15.71 13.26 18.31
N LEU A 46 16.50 13.83 19.22
CA LEU A 46 16.82 13.21 20.51
C LEU A 46 15.56 12.96 21.34
N ALA A 47 14.63 13.92 21.39
CA ALA A 47 13.35 13.74 22.09
C ALA A 47 12.52 12.59 21.49
N ALA A 48 12.50 12.48 20.16
CA ALA A 48 11.83 11.37 19.47
C ALA A 48 12.49 10.02 19.78
N VAL A 49 13.82 9.94 19.73
CA VAL A 49 14.58 8.72 20.06
C VAL A 49 14.34 8.30 21.52
N ARG A 50 14.35 9.24 22.46
CA ARG A 50 14.02 8.96 23.87
C ARG A 50 12.61 8.44 24.06
N SER A 51 11.63 8.99 23.33
CA SER A 51 10.25 8.51 23.35
C SER A 51 10.14 7.06 22.85
N LEU A 52 10.83 6.75 21.73
CA LEU A 52 10.84 5.41 21.14
C LEU A 52 11.53 4.37 22.02
N LEU A 53 12.65 4.72 22.67
CA LEU A 53 13.43 3.81 23.50
C LEU A 53 12.93 3.73 24.95
N GLY A 54 12.28 4.79 25.45
CA GLY A 54 11.75 4.87 26.80
C GLY A 54 10.35 4.26 26.96
N ALA A 55 9.64 4.03 25.85
CA ALA A 55 8.40 3.27 25.89
C ALA A 55 8.73 1.81 26.31
N PRO A 56 8.14 1.28 27.39
CA PRO A 56 8.26 -0.13 27.70
C PRO A 56 7.64 -0.89 26.52
N VAL A 57 8.50 -1.45 25.68
CA VAL A 57 8.05 -2.35 24.62
C VAL A 57 7.69 -3.64 25.34
N GLU A 58 6.39 -3.83 25.59
CA GLU A 58 5.88 -5.13 26.00
C GLU A 58 6.44 -6.17 25.03
N ALA A 59 7.05 -7.22 25.59
CA ALA A 59 7.62 -8.27 24.77
C ALA A 59 6.48 -8.86 23.93
N MET A 60 6.55 -8.68 22.61
CA MET A 60 5.58 -9.25 21.68
C MET A 60 5.39 -10.73 22.00
N ASP A 61 4.14 -11.13 22.20
CA ASP A 61 3.82 -12.53 22.44
C ASP A 61 4.12 -13.37 21.19
N ASP A 62 4.15 -14.70 21.33
CA ASP A 62 4.48 -15.60 20.22
C ASP A 62 3.46 -15.51 19.08
N LEU A 63 2.21 -15.16 19.37
CA LEU A 63 1.13 -15.02 18.41
C LEU A 63 1.27 -13.73 17.59
N GLU A 64 1.58 -12.61 18.24
CA GLU A 64 1.91 -11.34 17.60
C GLU A 64 3.16 -11.48 16.75
N ARG A 65 4.18 -12.20 17.23
CA ARG A 65 5.39 -12.49 16.47
C ARG A 65 5.10 -13.36 15.25
N ALA A 66 4.25 -14.37 15.37
CA ALA A 66 3.80 -15.17 14.25
C ALA A 66 2.99 -14.35 13.24
N ARG A 67 2.08 -13.48 13.70
CA ARG A 67 1.30 -12.57 12.85
C ARG A 67 2.17 -11.57 12.10
N LEU A 68 3.16 -10.98 12.78
CA LEU A 68 4.12 -10.07 12.15
C LEU A 68 4.93 -10.79 11.06
N ARG A 69 5.46 -11.99 11.36
CA ARG A 69 6.19 -12.80 10.37
C ARG A 69 5.32 -13.18 9.18
N ALA A 70 4.07 -13.57 9.41
CA ALA A 70 3.12 -13.88 8.35
C ALA A 70 2.79 -12.63 7.50
N GLY A 71 2.64 -11.46 8.13
CA GLY A 71 2.42 -10.19 7.45
C GLY A 71 3.61 -9.80 6.56
N ILE A 72 4.84 -9.92 7.06
CA ILE A 72 6.07 -9.66 6.29
C ILE A 72 6.19 -10.65 5.12
N ALA A 73 6.00 -11.95 5.38
CA ALA A 73 6.05 -12.97 4.34
C ALA A 73 4.96 -12.78 3.27
N GLY A 74 3.76 -12.35 3.67
CA GLY A 74 2.67 -12.01 2.76
C GLY A 74 2.97 -10.75 1.93
N GLY A 75 3.59 -9.73 2.54
CA GLY A 75 4.00 -8.50 1.88
C GLY A 75 5.08 -8.74 0.81
N LEU A 76 6.08 -9.58 1.12
CA LEU A 76 7.14 -9.96 0.17
C LEU A 76 6.59 -10.80 -1.00
N ARG A 77 5.59 -11.66 -0.75
CA ARG A 77 4.90 -12.42 -1.81
C ARG A 77 3.97 -11.56 -2.67
N HIS A 78 3.68 -10.33 -2.24
CA HIS A 78 2.91 -9.34 -2.98
C HIS A 78 3.78 -8.18 -3.46
N GLU A 79 5.08 -8.42 -3.66
CA GLU A 79 5.82 -7.68 -4.68
C GLU A 79 5.10 -7.89 -6.01
N VAL A 80 4.15 -6.98 -6.26
CA VAL A 80 3.57 -6.72 -7.56
C VAL A 80 4.78 -6.71 -8.50
N PRO A 81 4.85 -7.58 -9.53
CA PRO A 81 5.88 -7.45 -10.53
C PRO A 81 5.82 -5.99 -10.96
N VAL A 82 6.86 -5.23 -10.63
CA VAL A 82 7.03 -3.87 -11.12
C VAL A 82 6.94 -4.09 -12.61
N ALA A 83 5.81 -3.70 -13.20
CA ALA A 83 5.64 -3.72 -14.63
C ALA A 83 6.81 -2.87 -15.11
N ASP A 84 7.80 -3.55 -15.68
CA ASP A 84 8.90 -2.97 -16.42
C ASP A 84 8.28 -1.79 -17.20
N PRO A 85 8.75 -0.54 -17.02
CA PRO A 85 8.14 0.60 -17.69
C PRO A 85 8.02 0.23 -19.16
N TYR A 86 6.78 -0.03 -19.58
CA TYR A 86 6.46 -0.49 -20.92
C TYR A 86 7.05 0.57 -21.84
N VAL A 87 8.21 0.28 -22.41
CA VAL A 87 8.77 1.04 -23.51
C VAL A 87 7.71 0.90 -24.57
N HIS A 88 6.93 1.96 -24.77
CA HIS A 88 6.04 2.04 -25.91
C HIS A 88 6.91 1.79 -27.13
N PRO A 89 6.72 0.69 -27.89
CA PRO A 89 7.33 0.62 -29.20
C PRO A 89 6.82 1.83 -29.97
N ASP A 90 7.78 2.56 -30.55
CA ASP A 90 7.52 3.68 -31.44
C ASP A 90 6.44 3.25 -32.46
N PRO A 91 5.33 4.00 -32.62
CA PRO A 91 4.28 3.64 -33.58
C PRO A 91 4.79 3.49 -35.02
N ASP A 92 6.01 3.95 -35.32
CA ASP A 92 6.63 3.82 -36.65
C ASP A 92 7.44 2.52 -36.85
N ASP A 93 7.65 1.69 -35.82
CA ASP A 93 8.45 0.45 -35.89
C ASP A 93 7.63 -0.86 -36.04
N ALA A 94 6.35 -0.77 -36.38
CA ALA A 94 5.54 -1.97 -36.60
C ALA A 94 5.90 -2.69 -37.93
N PRO A 95 6.40 -3.95 -37.90
CA PRO A 95 6.69 -4.69 -39.11
C PRO A 95 5.40 -4.92 -39.93
N ARG A 96 5.44 -4.56 -41.22
CA ARG A 96 4.31 -4.56 -42.19
C ARG A 96 3.63 -5.94 -42.40
N ASN A 97 4.14 -6.99 -41.77
CA ASN A 97 3.77 -8.39 -41.96
C ASN A 97 2.51 -8.82 -41.18
N LEU A 98 2.08 -8.06 -40.16
CA LEU A 98 0.93 -8.47 -39.31
C LEU A 98 -0.45 -8.11 -39.89
N ARG A 99 -0.53 -7.28 -40.93
CA ARG A 99 -1.82 -6.89 -41.57
C ARG A 99 -2.46 -7.98 -42.44
N ARG A 100 -1.81 -9.13 -42.67
CA ARG A 100 -2.39 -10.24 -43.46
C ARG A 100 -3.02 -11.37 -42.63
N ALA A 101 -2.84 -11.39 -41.30
CA ALA A 101 -3.35 -12.48 -40.47
C ALA A 101 -4.76 -12.27 -39.89
N SER A 102 -5.29 -11.04 -39.84
CA SER A 102 -6.58 -10.76 -39.19
C SER A 102 -7.82 -10.89 -40.09
N ARG A 103 -7.67 -11.40 -41.33
CA ARG A 103 -8.78 -11.64 -42.27
C ARG A 103 -9.28 -13.09 -42.31
N ARG A 104 -9.04 -13.88 -41.26
CA ARG A 104 -9.70 -15.19 -41.12
C ARG A 104 -11.11 -15.00 -40.52
N ARG A 105 -12.10 -15.20 -41.39
CA ARG A 105 -13.54 -15.20 -41.17
C ARG A 105 -13.92 -15.94 -39.87
N ILE A 106 -14.58 -15.24 -38.96
CA ILE A 106 -15.35 -15.84 -37.87
C ILE A 106 -16.64 -16.39 -38.52
N GLN A 107 -16.81 -17.72 -38.51
CA GLN A 107 -18.05 -18.36 -38.97
C GLN A 107 -19.15 -18.23 -37.89
N PRO A 108 -20.36 -17.76 -38.23
CA PRO A 108 -21.44 -17.49 -37.27
C PRO A 108 -22.17 -18.73 -36.70
N GLY A 109 -21.54 -19.92 -36.70
CA GLY A 109 -22.20 -21.18 -36.32
C GLY A 109 -21.92 -21.70 -34.90
N ALA A 110 -20.97 -21.13 -34.15
CA ALA A 110 -20.46 -21.76 -32.92
C ALA A 110 -21.29 -21.51 -31.64
N TRP A 111 -22.31 -20.66 -31.67
CA TRP A 111 -23.02 -20.23 -30.46
C TRP A 111 -24.32 -21.00 -30.14
N LEU A 112 -24.72 -21.98 -30.95
CA LEU A 112 -25.93 -22.78 -30.71
C LEU A 112 -25.69 -24.03 -29.82
N GLY A 113 -24.44 -24.38 -29.50
CA GLY A 113 -24.11 -25.57 -28.71
C GLY A 113 -24.16 -25.40 -27.18
N VAL A 114 -24.03 -24.17 -26.66
CA VAL A 114 -23.83 -23.95 -25.21
C VAL A 114 -25.15 -23.89 -24.43
N ALA A 115 -26.26 -23.48 -25.06
CA ALA A 115 -27.56 -23.37 -24.38
C ALA A 115 -28.22 -24.72 -24.07
N ALA A 116 -27.91 -25.77 -24.84
CA ALA A 116 -28.50 -27.10 -24.61
C ALA A 116 -27.85 -27.84 -23.41
N ALA A 117 -26.55 -27.60 -23.15
CA ALA A 117 -25.84 -28.25 -22.06
C ALA A 117 -26.25 -27.73 -20.66
N THR A 118 -26.59 -26.45 -20.56
CA THR A 118 -27.04 -25.84 -19.28
C THR A 118 -28.43 -26.32 -18.84
N LEU A 119 -29.30 -26.66 -19.78
CA LEU A 119 -30.66 -27.15 -19.48
C LEU A 119 -30.67 -28.58 -18.92
N ILE A 120 -29.71 -29.43 -19.35
CA ILE A 120 -29.58 -30.82 -18.86
C ILE A 120 -29.06 -30.85 -17.41
N LEU A 121 -28.12 -29.96 -17.05
CA LEU A 121 -27.60 -29.86 -15.68
C LEU A 121 -28.65 -29.35 -14.67
N PHE A 122 -29.54 -28.45 -15.10
CA PHE A 122 -30.57 -27.92 -14.21
C PHE A 122 -31.70 -28.93 -13.92
N ALA A 123 -32.04 -29.78 -14.89
CA ALA A 123 -33.03 -30.84 -14.70
C ALA A 123 -32.51 -31.97 -13.77
N GLY A 124 -31.21 -32.28 -13.82
CA GLY A 124 -30.59 -33.28 -12.93
C GLY A 124 -30.53 -32.87 -11.46
N ALA A 125 -30.30 -31.58 -11.18
CA ALA A 125 -30.22 -31.07 -9.81
C ALA A 125 -31.58 -31.07 -9.09
N LEU A 126 -32.69 -30.88 -9.83
CA LEU A 126 -34.04 -30.92 -9.25
C LEU A 126 -34.52 -32.34 -8.94
N ALA A 127 -34.03 -33.35 -9.67
CA ALA A 127 -34.34 -34.76 -9.38
C ALA A 127 -33.64 -35.27 -8.10
N TYR A 128 -32.47 -34.73 -7.76
CA TYR A 128 -31.69 -35.14 -6.59
C TYR A 128 -32.24 -34.58 -5.26
N LEU A 129 -33.01 -33.50 -5.29
CA LEU A 129 -33.62 -32.90 -4.10
C LEU A 129 -35.01 -33.49 -3.75
N GLY A 130 -35.58 -34.34 -4.61
CA GLY A 130 -36.93 -34.90 -4.46
C GLY A 130 -37.02 -36.33 -3.91
N SER A 131 -35.89 -37.02 -3.70
CA SER A 131 -35.87 -38.39 -3.15
C SER A 131 -35.14 -38.40 -1.80
N GLY A 132 -35.89 -38.76 -0.76
CA GLY A 132 -35.54 -38.52 0.64
C GLY A 132 -34.51 -39.47 1.26
N GLY A 133 -34.31 -39.28 2.57
CA GLY A 133 -33.58 -40.25 3.39
C GLY A 133 -32.96 -39.66 4.66
N LEU A 134 -33.77 -39.39 5.68
CA LEU A 134 -33.33 -39.27 7.07
C LEU A 134 -32.68 -40.59 7.50
N VAL A 135 -31.38 -40.58 7.86
CA VAL A 135 -30.75 -41.66 8.62
C VAL A 135 -30.13 -41.08 9.89
N VAL A 136 -30.76 -41.46 11.00
CA VAL A 136 -30.27 -41.35 12.37
C VAL A 136 -29.37 -42.56 12.65
N GLY A 137 -28.20 -42.31 13.24
CA GLY A 137 -27.28 -43.29 13.84
C GLY A 137 -25.93 -42.61 14.06
N GLY A 138 -25.35 -42.48 15.25
CA GLY A 138 -25.37 -43.36 16.41
C GLY A 138 -24.08 -44.18 16.43
N SER A 139 -23.22 -43.94 17.44
CA SER A 139 -22.27 -44.88 18.10
C SER A 139 -20.89 -44.30 18.41
N ASP A 140 -20.48 -44.70 19.61
CA ASP A 140 -19.34 -44.31 20.44
C ASP A 140 -17.95 -44.79 19.98
N GLN A 141 -16.93 -44.35 20.76
CA GLN A 141 -15.85 -45.19 21.32
C GLN A 141 -14.43 -45.09 20.72
N GLY A 142 -13.46 -44.86 21.61
CA GLY A 142 -12.00 -45.00 21.43
C GLY A 142 -11.25 -43.74 21.89
N GLY A 143 -10.60 -43.64 23.05
CA GLY A 143 -9.92 -44.67 23.83
C GLY A 143 -8.45 -44.77 23.38
N GLY A 144 -7.57 -43.95 23.98
CA GLY A 144 -6.15 -43.91 23.63
C GLY A 144 -5.30 -43.31 24.75
N ALA A 145 -5.05 -44.12 25.78
CA ALA A 145 -4.01 -43.90 26.78
C ALA A 145 -2.65 -44.35 26.21
N GLY A 146 -1.60 -43.58 26.45
CA GLY A 146 -0.21 -43.94 26.14
C GLY A 146 0.75 -43.09 26.99
N THR A 147 0.99 -43.54 28.22
CA THR A 147 2.31 -44.00 28.71
C THR A 147 3.33 -42.91 29.03
N ALA A 148 3.46 -42.69 30.34
CA ALA A 148 4.66 -42.20 30.99
C ALA A 148 5.87 -43.08 30.66
N GLY A 149 7.01 -42.44 30.42
CA GLY A 149 8.34 -43.05 30.37
C GLY A 149 9.30 -42.16 31.14
N SER A 150 9.91 -42.75 32.16
CA SER A 150 10.69 -42.12 33.22
C SER A 150 12.05 -41.57 32.78
N ALA A 151 12.57 -40.74 33.69
CA ALA A 151 13.91 -40.18 33.79
C ALA A 151 15.07 -41.12 33.43
N GLU A 152 16.13 -40.53 32.86
CA GLU A 152 17.49 -40.91 33.24
C GLU A 152 18.41 -39.68 33.21
N GLU A 153 18.89 -39.39 34.41
CA GLU A 153 19.95 -38.45 34.77
C GLU A 153 21.30 -38.99 34.27
N ARG A 154 22.03 -38.21 33.47
CA ARG A 154 23.47 -38.38 33.30
C ARG A 154 24.13 -37.01 33.31
N ALA A 155 24.72 -36.70 34.46
CA ALA A 155 25.84 -35.78 34.54
C ALA A 155 27.07 -36.44 33.90
N LEU A 156 27.75 -35.71 33.02
CA LEU A 156 29.21 -35.75 32.92
C LEU A 156 29.72 -34.48 32.24
N GLU A 157 30.68 -33.86 32.91
CA GLU A 157 31.56 -32.78 32.48
C GLU A 157 32.35 -33.19 31.23
N ASP A 158 32.68 -32.25 30.34
CA ASP A 158 34.01 -31.61 30.24
C ASP A 158 34.19 -30.92 28.88
N GLY A 159 35.01 -29.86 28.86
CA GLY A 159 34.95 -28.75 27.92
C GLY A 159 35.42 -28.96 26.46
N ASP A 160 35.12 -27.96 25.64
CA ASP A 160 36.10 -27.40 24.70
C ASP A 160 35.72 -25.97 24.29
N THR A 161 36.61 -25.05 24.63
CA THR A 161 36.66 -23.64 24.25
C THR A 161 36.95 -23.49 22.75
N GLY A 162 35.91 -23.53 21.92
CA GLY A 162 35.96 -23.17 20.51
C GLY A 162 35.28 -21.84 20.21
N SER A 163 35.96 -20.72 20.47
CA SER A 163 35.57 -19.39 20.01
C SER A 163 35.41 -19.36 18.48
N ARG A 164 34.20 -19.61 17.99
CA ARG A 164 33.81 -19.33 16.61
C ARG A 164 32.92 -18.10 16.61
N ALA A 165 33.54 -16.96 16.32
CA ALA A 165 32.83 -15.68 16.19
C ALA A 165 31.59 -15.85 15.30
N PRO A 166 30.41 -15.36 15.72
CA PRO A 166 29.26 -15.30 14.83
C PRO A 166 29.65 -14.41 13.65
N ARG A 167 29.64 -14.98 12.44
CA ARG A 167 29.75 -14.19 11.20
C ARG A 167 28.62 -13.17 11.24
N ALA A 168 29.01 -11.89 11.29
CA ALA A 168 28.13 -10.76 11.12
C ALA A 168 27.24 -11.00 9.91
N MET A 169 25.93 -11.13 10.15
CA MET A 169 24.92 -10.93 9.12
C MET A 169 24.80 -9.42 8.91
N ASP A 170 25.88 -8.81 8.40
CA ASP A 170 25.88 -7.45 7.85
C ASP A 170 25.35 -7.52 6.43
N GLU A 171 24.06 -7.78 6.32
CA GLU A 171 23.30 -7.44 5.13
C GLU A 171 22.01 -6.81 5.62
N ALA A 172 22.15 -5.60 6.16
CA ALA A 172 21.04 -4.71 6.38
C ALA A 172 20.24 -4.65 5.07
N PRO A 173 18.93 -4.95 5.08
CA PRO A 173 18.14 -4.96 3.87
C PRO A 173 18.29 -3.61 3.18
N ASP A 174 18.84 -3.66 1.97
CA ASP A 174 19.14 -2.57 1.04
C ASP A 174 18.19 -1.38 1.29
N SER A 175 18.65 -0.41 2.09
CA SER A 175 17.90 0.79 2.50
C SER A 175 17.79 1.75 1.32
N ARG A 176 17.25 1.27 0.20
CA ARG A 176 16.93 2.13 -0.93
C ARG A 176 15.94 3.16 -0.43
N PRO A 177 16.24 4.47 -0.55
CA PRO A 177 15.32 5.50 -0.12
C PRO A 177 13.99 5.23 -0.81
N LEU A 178 12.95 4.97 0.01
CA LEU A 178 11.58 4.78 -0.46
C LEU A 178 11.25 5.96 -1.36
N ARG A 179 11.20 5.73 -2.68
CA ARG A 179 10.87 6.79 -3.63
C ARG A 179 9.50 7.35 -3.26
N ALA A 180 9.46 8.66 -3.01
CA ALA A 180 8.23 9.33 -2.64
C ALA A 180 7.15 9.08 -3.72
N PRO A 181 5.94 8.65 -3.34
CA PRO A 181 4.93 8.20 -4.30
C PRO A 181 4.40 9.38 -5.13
N ALA A 182 4.34 9.20 -6.45
CA ALA A 182 3.75 10.19 -7.35
C ALA A 182 2.24 9.92 -7.56
N PRO A 183 1.45 10.92 -8.01
CA PRO A 183 0.05 10.70 -8.36
C PRO A 183 -0.10 9.61 -9.43
N LEU A 184 -1.02 8.68 -9.20
CA LEU A 184 -1.28 7.60 -10.15
C LEU A 184 -2.20 8.08 -11.27
N VAL A 185 -1.76 7.86 -12.51
CA VAL A 185 -2.51 8.21 -13.72
C VAL A 185 -2.90 6.92 -14.43
N VAL A 186 -4.20 6.68 -14.58
CA VAL A 186 -4.72 5.53 -15.32
C VAL A 186 -5.32 5.99 -16.64
N ARG A 187 -4.63 5.66 -17.74
CA ARG A 187 -5.09 5.90 -19.12
C ARG A 187 -5.73 4.61 -19.65
N GLY A 188 -7.00 4.65 -20.04
CA GLY A 188 -7.64 3.50 -20.71
C GLY A 188 -9.16 3.47 -20.58
N ARG A 189 -9.81 2.61 -21.37
CA ARG A 189 -11.25 2.32 -21.24
C ARG A 189 -11.48 1.32 -20.12
N THR A 190 -11.16 1.72 -18.90
CA THR A 190 -11.46 0.91 -17.72
C THR A 190 -12.94 1.01 -17.43
N GLU A 191 -13.62 -0.12 -17.37
CA GLU A 191 -14.98 -0.17 -16.83
C GLU A 191 -14.89 0.02 -15.32
N LEU A 192 -15.43 1.13 -14.86
CA LEU A 192 -15.45 1.53 -13.46
C LEU A 192 -16.84 1.23 -12.93
N THR A 193 -16.89 0.70 -11.71
CA THR A 193 -18.13 0.57 -10.95
C THR A 193 -18.01 1.43 -9.70
N GLU A 194 -19.13 1.87 -9.14
CA GLU A 194 -19.15 2.58 -7.86
C GLU A 194 -18.41 1.78 -6.77
N LYS A 195 -18.63 0.46 -6.73
CA LYS A 195 -17.92 -0.47 -5.83
C LYS A 195 -16.40 -0.41 -6.01
N THR A 196 -15.91 -0.34 -7.24
CA THR A 196 -14.47 -0.19 -7.52
C THR A 196 -13.95 1.16 -7.04
N LEU A 197 -14.70 2.24 -7.24
CA LEU A 197 -14.32 3.59 -6.80
C LEU A 197 -14.30 3.72 -5.26
N THR A 198 -15.30 3.16 -4.58
CA THR A 198 -15.34 3.10 -3.11
C THR A 198 -14.17 2.26 -2.56
N ARG A 199 -13.89 1.11 -3.20
CA ARG A 199 -12.77 0.23 -2.80
C ARG A 199 -11.42 0.90 -3.03
N LEU A 200 -11.26 1.59 -4.16
CA LEU A 200 -10.06 2.36 -4.51
C LEU A 200 -9.75 3.36 -3.40
N GLY A 201 -10.76 4.07 -2.92
CA GLY A 201 -10.60 4.97 -1.79
C GLY A 201 -10.19 4.26 -0.48
N ARG A 202 -10.99 3.30 -0.01
CA ARG A 202 -10.81 2.66 1.32
C ARG A 202 -9.53 1.85 1.43
N THR A 203 -9.17 1.15 0.36
CA THR A 203 -8.14 0.12 0.37
C THR A 203 -7.10 0.32 -0.73
N GLY A 204 -7.17 1.41 -1.49
CA GLY A 204 -6.23 1.66 -2.58
C GLY A 204 -4.79 1.71 -2.08
N PRO A 205 -3.86 0.97 -2.73
CA PRO A 205 -2.45 1.02 -2.39
C PRO A 205 -1.87 2.43 -2.57
N THR A 206 -2.35 3.19 -3.56
CA THR A 206 -1.92 4.57 -3.82
C THR A 206 -2.15 5.49 -2.62
N PHE A 207 -3.36 5.52 -2.05
CA PHE A 207 -3.64 6.38 -0.89
C PHE A 207 -2.91 5.93 0.37
N ARG A 208 -2.72 4.61 0.54
CA ARG A 208 -1.91 4.07 1.64
C ARG A 208 -0.44 4.45 1.51
N ALA A 209 0.12 4.46 0.30
CA ALA A 209 1.47 4.92 0.06
C ALA A 209 1.61 6.42 0.37
N PHE A 210 0.64 7.23 -0.04
CA PHE A 210 0.61 8.68 0.29
C PHE A 210 0.54 8.91 1.79
N ALA A 211 -0.33 8.19 2.50
CA ALA A 211 -0.49 8.28 3.95
C ALA A 211 0.79 7.97 4.74
N ARG A 212 1.71 7.17 4.18
CA ARG A 212 2.99 6.84 4.83
C ARG A 212 4.05 7.92 4.65
N VAL A 213 3.95 8.74 3.61
CA VAL A 213 5.03 9.61 3.16
C VAL A 213 4.68 11.09 3.29
N TYR A 214 3.41 11.45 3.18
CA TYR A 214 2.97 12.84 3.14
C TYR A 214 2.09 13.22 4.34
N GLY A 215 2.41 14.36 4.94
CA GLY A 215 1.68 15.00 6.03
C GLY A 215 0.92 16.26 5.60
N SER A 216 0.35 16.98 6.57
CA SER A 216 -0.34 18.27 6.36
C SER A 216 0.59 19.32 5.74
N ASP A 217 1.84 19.35 6.18
CA ASP A 217 2.83 20.36 5.76
C ASP A 217 3.23 20.20 4.29
N ASP A 218 3.00 19.01 3.72
CA ASP A 218 3.27 18.73 2.32
C ASP A 218 2.22 19.29 1.37
N VAL A 219 1.00 19.57 1.85
CA VAL A 219 -0.13 19.94 0.99
C VAL A 219 0.20 21.20 0.18
N GLY A 220 0.56 22.29 0.87
CA GLY A 220 0.86 23.56 0.22
C GLY A 220 2.03 23.47 -0.76
N ARG A 221 3.04 22.65 -0.44
CA ARG A 221 4.24 22.47 -1.27
C ARG A 221 4.00 21.60 -2.50
N LEU A 222 3.22 20.52 -2.36
CA LEU A 222 3.09 19.48 -3.39
C LEU A 222 1.82 19.61 -4.24
N GLN A 223 0.77 20.27 -3.77
CA GLN A 223 -0.52 20.33 -4.46
C GLN A 223 -0.37 20.81 -5.91
N GLY A 224 0.32 21.94 -6.15
CA GLY A 224 0.55 22.45 -7.51
C GLY A 224 1.40 21.52 -8.40
N ARG A 225 2.36 20.77 -7.82
CA ARG A 225 3.15 19.78 -8.56
C ARG A 225 2.29 18.59 -8.98
N PHE A 226 1.45 18.10 -8.08
CA PHE A 226 0.59 16.94 -8.31
C PHE A 226 -0.55 17.23 -9.27
N THR A 227 -1.15 18.42 -9.18
CA THR A 227 -2.06 18.99 -10.19
C THR A 227 -1.44 18.89 -11.59
N ARG A 228 -0.26 19.48 -11.79
CA ARG A 228 0.41 19.46 -13.09
C ARG A 228 0.79 18.05 -13.56
N ALA A 229 1.09 17.14 -12.64
CA ALA A 229 1.38 15.75 -12.97
C ALA A 229 0.14 15.03 -13.51
N LEU A 230 -1.03 15.23 -12.89
CA LEU A 230 -2.29 14.69 -13.38
C LEU A 230 -2.71 15.33 -14.70
N GLU A 231 -2.52 16.65 -14.86
CA GLU A 231 -2.85 17.38 -16.10
C GLU A 231 -2.10 16.84 -17.30
N ARG A 232 -0.76 16.73 -17.19
CA ARG A 232 0.06 16.07 -18.23
C ARG A 232 -0.28 14.58 -18.39
N GLY A 233 -0.71 13.97 -17.29
CA GLY A 233 -1.06 12.57 -17.22
C GLY A 233 -2.31 12.22 -18.01
N LEU A 234 -3.42 12.93 -17.86
CA LEU A 234 -4.68 12.51 -18.47
C LEU A 234 -5.00 13.19 -19.80
N ASP A 235 -4.30 14.28 -20.14
CA ASP A 235 -4.49 15.06 -21.37
C ASP A 235 -5.98 15.29 -21.69
N ASN A 236 -6.67 15.96 -20.76
CA ASN A 236 -8.11 16.19 -20.83
C ASN A 236 -8.44 17.64 -20.51
N ALA A 237 -9.13 18.32 -21.43
CA ALA A 237 -9.47 19.74 -21.29
C ALA A 237 -10.38 20.05 -20.08
N LEU A 238 -11.16 19.09 -19.59
CA LEU A 238 -12.01 19.27 -18.41
C LEU A 238 -11.26 19.06 -17.09
N LEU A 239 -10.05 18.51 -17.15
CA LEU A 239 -9.28 18.19 -15.95
C LEU A 239 -8.96 19.44 -15.13
N GLY A 240 -8.36 20.46 -15.73
CA GLY A 240 -7.99 21.70 -15.03
C GLY A 240 -9.19 22.33 -14.28
N PRO A 241 -10.32 22.61 -14.96
CA PRO A 241 -11.52 23.13 -14.31
C PRO A 241 -12.04 22.24 -13.19
N CYS A 242 -12.10 20.91 -13.38
CA CYS A 242 -12.61 19.99 -12.37
C CYS A 242 -11.70 19.83 -11.17
N LEU A 243 -10.40 19.82 -11.41
CA LEU A 243 -9.40 19.71 -10.36
C LEU A 243 -9.36 20.99 -9.53
N ASN A 244 -9.43 22.18 -10.16
CA ASN A 244 -9.55 23.45 -9.46
C ASN A 244 -10.84 23.54 -8.62
N GLN A 245 -11.98 23.08 -9.16
CA GLN A 245 -13.22 23.01 -8.41
C GLN A 245 -13.12 22.07 -7.19
N ALA A 246 -12.52 20.89 -7.38
CA ALA A 246 -12.38 19.90 -6.31
C ALA A 246 -11.41 20.38 -5.21
N ILE A 247 -10.27 20.97 -5.60
CA ILE A 247 -9.29 21.55 -4.67
C ILE A 247 -9.89 22.76 -3.95
N GLY A 248 -10.62 23.64 -4.64
CA GLY A 248 -11.29 24.78 -4.01
C GLY A 248 -12.29 24.35 -2.93
N ALA A 249 -12.93 23.19 -3.09
CA ALA A 249 -13.81 22.61 -2.08
C ALA A 249 -13.06 21.88 -0.94
N GLN A 250 -11.79 21.52 -1.15
CA GLN A 250 -10.94 20.76 -0.21
C GLN A 250 -9.48 21.28 -0.29
N PRO A 251 -9.20 22.48 0.23
CA PRO A 251 -7.90 23.13 0.05
C PRO A 251 -6.75 22.34 0.70
N GLU A 252 -7.05 21.60 1.77
CA GLU A 252 -6.09 20.76 2.51
C GLU A 252 -5.92 19.35 1.91
N SER A 253 -6.05 19.21 0.59
CA SER A 253 -5.97 17.91 -0.08
C SER A 253 -4.88 17.84 -1.15
N LEU A 254 -4.27 16.65 -1.29
CA LEU A 254 -3.29 16.34 -2.32
C LEU A 254 -3.92 15.47 -3.40
N PRO A 255 -3.90 15.89 -4.69
CA PRO A 255 -4.32 15.03 -5.78
C PRO A 255 -3.41 13.81 -5.88
N ALA A 256 -3.97 12.62 -5.67
CA ALA A 256 -3.20 11.37 -5.59
C ALA A 256 -3.53 10.40 -6.72
N TYR A 257 -4.68 10.57 -7.37
CA TYR A 257 -5.16 9.66 -8.39
C TYR A 257 -5.95 10.42 -9.47
N GLY A 258 -5.74 10.03 -10.73
CA GLY A 258 -6.55 10.48 -11.86
C GLY A 258 -6.78 9.35 -12.85
N ALA A 259 -8.02 9.19 -13.31
CA ALA A 259 -8.36 8.22 -14.34
C ALA A 259 -9.44 8.74 -15.29
N LEU A 260 -9.37 8.26 -16.53
CA LEU A 260 -10.48 8.31 -17.48
C LEU A 260 -11.05 6.90 -17.62
N GLY A 261 -12.37 6.78 -17.70
CA GLY A 261 -13.02 5.47 -17.81
C GLY A 261 -14.48 5.56 -18.21
N THR A 262 -15.20 4.47 -18.02
CA THR A 262 -16.66 4.42 -18.21
C THR A 262 -17.34 3.90 -16.95
N LEU A 263 -18.37 4.60 -16.49
CA LEU A 263 -19.25 4.20 -15.37
C LEU A 263 -20.67 4.11 -15.93
N ASP A 264 -21.29 2.93 -15.86
CA ASP A 264 -22.62 2.65 -16.40
C ASP A 264 -22.75 3.07 -17.88
N GLY A 265 -21.75 2.73 -18.70
CA GLY A 265 -21.67 3.08 -20.11
C GLY A 265 -21.37 4.56 -20.40
N ARG A 266 -21.28 5.42 -19.39
CA ARG A 266 -20.99 6.85 -19.55
C ARG A 266 -19.52 7.13 -19.32
N ARG A 267 -18.89 7.93 -20.20
CA ARG A 267 -17.50 8.36 -19.99
C ARG A 267 -17.40 9.23 -18.75
N VAL A 268 -16.42 8.95 -17.89
CA VAL A 268 -16.19 9.70 -16.66
C VAL A 268 -14.71 10.07 -16.48
N LEU A 269 -14.48 11.22 -15.86
CA LEU A 269 -13.22 11.60 -15.22
C LEU A 269 -13.32 11.26 -13.74
N VAL A 270 -12.33 10.58 -13.19
CA VAL A 270 -12.24 10.25 -11.77
C VAL A 270 -11.00 10.89 -11.19
N LEU A 271 -11.17 11.63 -10.08
CA LEU A 271 -10.08 12.21 -9.32
C LEU A 271 -10.13 11.71 -7.88
N GLY A 272 -8.97 11.32 -7.37
CA GLY A 272 -8.79 10.91 -6.00
C GLY A 272 -7.85 11.84 -5.26
N PHE A 273 -8.23 12.20 -4.04
CA PHE A 273 -7.53 13.13 -3.18
C PHE A 273 -7.18 12.45 -1.87
N PHE A 274 -5.94 12.66 -1.44
CA PHE A 274 -5.44 12.34 -0.12
C PHE A 274 -5.61 13.55 0.79
N ILE A 275 -6.18 13.36 1.98
CA ILE A 275 -6.40 14.41 2.97
C ILE A 275 -5.60 14.00 4.21
N PRO A 276 -4.44 14.60 4.47
CA PRO A 276 -3.66 14.30 5.66
C PRO A 276 -4.43 14.69 6.93
N GLY A 277 -4.21 13.95 8.01
CA GLY A 277 -4.70 14.34 9.33
C GLY A 277 -3.94 15.57 9.84
N SER A 278 -4.63 16.49 10.51
CA SER A 278 -4.04 17.75 10.96
C SER A 278 -3.16 17.58 12.21
N GLN A 279 -3.51 16.74 13.20
CA GLN A 279 -2.67 16.45 14.39
C GLN A 279 -3.05 15.11 15.07
N GLY A 280 -2.06 14.38 15.61
CA GLY A 280 -2.27 13.16 16.43
C GLY A 280 -2.55 11.89 15.62
N PRO A 281 -3.15 10.82 16.20
CA PRO A 281 -3.59 9.61 15.47
C PRO A 281 -4.77 9.89 14.52
N ALA A 282 -4.86 11.09 13.97
CA ALA A 282 -5.85 11.52 13.00
C ALA A 282 -5.76 10.61 11.78
N VAL A 283 -6.80 9.79 11.62
CA VAL A 283 -6.90 8.86 10.52
C VAL A 283 -6.91 9.65 9.22
N HIS A 284 -5.83 9.54 8.45
CA HIS A 284 -5.76 10.11 7.10
C HIS A 284 -7.02 9.74 6.32
N ARG A 285 -7.54 10.67 5.54
CA ARG A 285 -8.77 10.45 4.77
C ARG A 285 -8.45 10.45 3.29
N PHE A 286 -9.34 9.82 2.53
CA PHE A 286 -9.37 9.94 1.09
C PHE A 286 -10.72 10.51 0.67
N SER A 287 -10.74 11.14 -0.50
CA SER A 287 -11.97 11.41 -1.24
C SER A 287 -11.76 11.02 -2.70
N VAL A 288 -12.75 10.38 -3.29
CA VAL A 288 -12.79 10.06 -4.73
C VAL A 288 -14.03 10.72 -5.29
N ARG A 289 -13.87 11.51 -6.34
CA ARG A 289 -14.94 12.24 -7.03
C ARG A 289 -14.91 11.88 -8.51
N TRP A 290 -16.07 11.84 -9.14
CA TRP A 290 -16.15 11.56 -10.57
C TRP A 290 -17.17 12.42 -11.29
N TRP A 291 -16.86 12.75 -12.54
CA TRP A 291 -17.63 13.66 -13.39
C TRP A 291 -17.95 13.01 -14.71
N GLY A 292 -19.18 13.19 -15.20
CA GLY A 292 -19.56 12.79 -16.54
C GLY A 292 -18.83 13.63 -17.58
N LEU A 293 -18.10 12.98 -18.47
CA LEU A 293 -17.51 13.63 -19.64
C LEU A 293 -18.59 13.73 -20.70
N ARG A 294 -18.92 14.96 -21.09
CA ARG A 294 -19.88 15.16 -22.17
C ARG A 294 -19.20 15.03 -23.54
N GLY A 295 -20.01 14.93 -24.58
CA GLY A 295 -19.54 14.80 -25.96
C GLY A 295 -18.75 16.04 -26.43
N PRO A 296 -18.02 15.92 -27.55
CA PRO A 296 -17.32 17.05 -28.14
C PRO A 296 -18.33 18.17 -28.50
N GLY A 297 -18.04 19.41 -28.10
CA GLY A 297 -18.82 20.61 -28.48
C GLY A 297 -19.53 21.35 -27.34
N GLU A 298 -19.59 20.80 -26.13
CA GLU A 298 -20.13 21.51 -24.97
C GLU A 298 -19.05 22.34 -24.23
N PRO A 299 -19.44 23.47 -23.61
CA PRO A 299 -18.50 24.37 -22.96
C PRO A 299 -17.69 23.66 -21.88
N ALA A 300 -16.40 23.98 -21.79
CA ALA A 300 -15.42 23.41 -20.86
C ALA A 300 -15.63 23.86 -19.40
N ARG A 301 -16.85 23.73 -18.88
CA ARG A 301 -17.14 23.93 -17.46
C ARG A 301 -17.14 22.56 -16.79
N CYS A 302 -16.50 22.46 -15.63
CA CYS A 302 -16.62 21.24 -14.86
C CYS A 302 -18.08 21.09 -14.39
N PRO A 303 -18.76 19.98 -14.71
CA PRO A 303 -20.11 19.74 -14.20
C PRO A 303 -20.07 19.47 -12.69
N GLN A 304 -21.24 19.38 -12.07
CA GLN A 304 -21.32 18.80 -10.73
C GLN A 304 -20.84 17.34 -10.78
N PRO A 305 -20.13 16.86 -9.73
CA PRO A 305 -19.74 15.46 -9.67
C PRO A 305 -20.98 14.57 -9.68
N LEU A 306 -20.92 13.48 -10.43
CA LEU A 306 -21.98 12.47 -10.47
C LEU A 306 -22.07 11.70 -9.15
N GLY A 307 -20.98 11.65 -8.41
CA GLY A 307 -20.91 11.08 -7.09
C GLY A 307 -19.57 11.31 -6.42
N SER A 308 -19.50 10.93 -5.15
CA SER A 308 -18.28 10.95 -4.38
C SER A 308 -18.28 9.80 -3.38
N SER A 309 -17.09 9.31 -3.06
CA SER A 309 -16.86 8.39 -1.95
C SER A 309 -15.71 8.92 -1.10
N GLY A 310 -15.78 8.74 0.21
CA GLY A 310 -14.74 9.20 1.12
C GLY A 310 -14.74 8.40 2.40
N GLY A 311 -13.62 8.41 3.11
CA GLY A 311 -13.51 7.69 4.36
C GLY A 311 -12.09 7.70 4.94
N PRO A 312 -11.93 7.10 6.12
CA PRO A 312 -10.62 6.85 6.71
C PRO A 312 -9.80 5.86 5.86
N ILE A 313 -8.50 6.11 5.74
CA ILE A 313 -7.52 5.19 5.16
C ILE A 313 -7.17 4.13 6.22
N GLY A 314 -7.31 2.86 5.89
CA GLY A 314 -6.81 1.78 6.75
C GLY A 314 -7.67 1.41 7.97
N ALA A 315 -8.90 1.93 8.09
CA ALA A 315 -9.90 1.36 8.99
C ALA A 315 -10.42 0.03 8.40
N GLY A 316 -9.55 -0.98 8.39
CA GLY A 316 -10.01 -2.35 8.36
C GLY A 316 -10.77 -2.59 9.66
N GLU A 317 -12.04 -2.97 9.54
CA GLU A 317 -12.81 -3.50 10.65
C GLU A 317 -12.00 -4.63 11.29
N SER A 318 -11.47 -4.37 12.49
CA SER A 318 -11.20 -5.41 13.46
C SER A 318 -12.56 -6.00 13.84
N ARG A 319 -12.99 -7.02 13.08
CA ARG A 319 -14.05 -7.96 13.47
C ARG A 319 -13.45 -9.34 13.57
#